data_AF-A0A1U7M5X6-F1
#
_entry.id   AF-A0A1U7M5X6-F1
#
_cell.length_a   1.000
_cell.length_b   1.000
_cell.length_c   1.000
_cell.angle_alpha   90.00
_cell.angle_beta   90.00
_cell.angle_gamma   90.00
#
_symmetry.space_group_name_H-M   'P 1'
#
loop_
_entity.id
_entity.type
_entity.pdbx_description
1 polymer ?
#
loop_
_entity_poly.entity_id
_entity_poly.type
_entity_poly.pdbx_seq_one_letter_code
_entity_poly.pdbx_strand_id
1 'polypeptide(L)'
;MNICIGENIFISKKDIIAVLDYETIIKSKDGKAFIKWYEKNAFIHHIKKEVKSYIVTTNGDNIKIYESNISSNSIKNKFKLKGLKELDD
;
A
#
# COMPACT_ATOMS: atom_id res chain seq x y z
N MET A 1 -16.53 -3.29 4.80
CA MET A 1 -15.66 -3.99 5.75
C MET A 1 -14.39 -3.19 5.90
N ASN A 2 -14.07 -2.80 7.13
CA ASN A 2 -12.86 -2.04 7.45
C ASN A 2 -11.83 -3.02 8.04
N ILE A 3 -10.58 -2.94 7.62
CA ILE A 3 -9.51 -3.81 8.09
C ILE A 3 -8.41 -2.97 8.73
N CYS A 4 -7.90 -3.43 9.87
CA CYS A 4 -6.74 -2.86 10.52
C CYS A 4 -5.47 -3.25 9.75
N ILE A 5 -4.70 -2.25 9.33
CA ILE A 5 -3.47 -2.42 8.56
C ILE A 5 -2.20 -2.16 9.40
N GLY A 6 -2.37 -1.96 10.72
CA GLY A 6 -1.31 -1.57 11.65
C GLY A 6 -1.65 -0.26 12.36
N GLU A 7 -1.06 -0.02 13.54
CA GLU A 7 -1.12 1.24 14.31
C GLU A 7 -2.52 1.87 14.49
N ASN A 8 -3.56 1.05 14.67
CA ASN A 8 -4.96 1.50 14.77
C ASN A 8 -5.51 2.20 13.52
N ILE A 9 -4.89 1.99 12.36
CA ILE A 9 -5.35 2.51 11.07
C ILE A 9 -6.30 1.50 10.45
N PHE A 10 -7.54 1.95 10.21
CA PHE A 10 -8.59 1.17 9.57
C PHE A 10 -8.89 1.70 8.18
N ILE A 11 -8.86 0.80 7.19
CA ILE A 11 -9.10 1.16 5.79
C ILE A 11 -10.25 0.32 5.25
N SER A 12 -11.13 0.94 4.45
CA SER A 12 -12.18 0.20 3.76
C SER A 12 -11.59 -0.57 2.57
N LYS A 13 -12.01 -1.83 2.41
CA LYS A 13 -11.60 -2.64 1.26
C LYS A 13 -11.86 -1.95 -0.09
N LYS A 14 -13.00 -1.25 -0.20
CA LYS A 14 -13.43 -0.57 -1.43
C LYS A 14 -12.51 0.58 -1.86
N ASP A 15 -11.76 1.12 -0.91
CA ASP A 15 -10.89 2.27 -1.16
C ASP A 15 -9.48 1.81 -1.58
N ILE A 16 -9.15 0.52 -1.39
CA ILE A 16 -7.84 -0.04 -1.74
C ILE A 16 -7.79 -0.31 -3.24
N ILE A 17 -6.82 0.31 -3.91
CA ILE A 17 -6.55 0.11 -5.32
C ILE A 17 -5.34 -0.78 -5.57
N ALA A 18 -4.36 -0.77 -4.66
CA ALA A 18 -3.18 -1.63 -4.76
C ALA A 18 -2.59 -1.97 -3.39
N VAL A 19 -1.92 -3.12 -3.34
CA VAL A 19 -1.08 -3.56 -2.21
C VAL A 19 0.27 -3.96 -2.79
N LEU A 20 1.28 -3.16 -2.51
CA LEU A 20 2.62 -3.29 -3.09
C LEU A 20 3.57 -3.88 -2.05
N ASP A 21 4.43 -4.78 -2.49
CA ASP A 21 5.50 -5.31 -1.65
C ASP A 21 6.60 -4.27 -1.45
N TYR A 22 7.01 -4.05 -0.20
CA TYR A 22 8.02 -3.03 0.11
C TYR A 22 9.35 -3.34 -0.59
N GLU A 23 9.84 -4.57 -0.48
CA GLU A 23 11.14 -4.95 -1.04
C GLU A 23 11.16 -4.82 -2.55
N THR A 24 10.09 -5.22 -3.23
CA THR A 24 9.98 -5.05 -4.69
C THR A 24 10.07 -3.58 -5.10
N ILE A 25 9.33 -2.70 -4.40
CA ILE A 25 9.29 -1.27 -4.69
C ILE A 25 10.62 -0.57 -4.41
N ILE A 26 11.29 -0.91 -3.30
CA ILE A 26 12.58 -0.32 -2.97
C ILE A 26 13.76 -0.97 -3.71
N LYS A 27 13.55 -2.02 -4.52
CA LYS A 27 14.58 -2.57 -5.40
C LYS A 27 14.54 -1.91 -6.79
N SER A 28 13.37 -1.51 -7.28
CA SER A 28 13.23 -0.88 -8.59
C SER A 28 13.45 0.64 -8.57
N LYS A 29 13.98 1.17 -9.69
CA LYS A 29 14.17 2.62 -9.86
C LYS A 29 12.82 3.35 -9.92
N ASP A 30 11.88 2.80 -10.67
CA ASP A 30 10.55 3.40 -10.85
C ASP A 30 9.72 3.33 -9.57
N GLY A 31 9.81 2.24 -8.80
CA GLY A 31 9.16 2.11 -7.49
C GLY A 31 9.65 3.15 -6.49
N LYS A 32 10.97 3.36 -6.39
CA LYS A 32 11.55 4.43 -5.55
C LYS A 32 11.09 5.81 -6.00
N ALA A 33 11.09 6.07 -7.31
CA ALA A 33 10.66 7.36 -7.86
C ALA A 33 9.18 7.61 -7.57
N PHE A 34 8.34 6.58 -7.70
CA PHE A 34 6.92 6.61 -7.32
C PHE A 34 6.75 6.98 -5.85
N ILE A 35 7.36 6.24 -4.92
CA ILE A 35 7.23 6.54 -3.47
C ILE A 35 7.71 7.97 -3.17
N LYS A 36 8.87 8.37 -3.66
CA LYS A 36 9.42 9.71 -3.43
C LYS A 36 8.54 10.83 -4.00
N TRP A 37 7.90 10.59 -5.14
CA TRP A 37 6.95 11.54 -5.71
C TRP A 37 5.73 11.70 -4.81
N TYR A 38 5.20 10.60 -4.27
CA TYR A 38 4.07 10.62 -3.35
C TYR A 38 4.44 11.18 -1.96
N GLU A 39 5.64 10.95 -1.44
CA GLU A 39 6.12 11.62 -0.20
C GLU A 39 6.12 13.14 -0.36
N LYS A 40 6.40 13.64 -1.57
CA LYS A 40 6.47 15.08 -1.85
C LYS A 40 5.10 15.70 -2.17
N ASN A 41 4.22 14.98 -2.85
CA ASN A 41 2.98 15.53 -3.44
C ASN A 41 1.70 14.98 -2.80
N ALA A 42 1.77 13.94 -1.97
CA ALA A 42 0.62 13.27 -1.37
C ALA A 42 0.88 12.95 0.11
N PHE A 43 -0.18 12.50 0.79
CA PHE A 43 -0.07 12.12 2.20
C PHE A 43 0.35 10.65 2.32
N ILE A 44 1.63 10.40 2.64
CA ILE A 44 2.11 9.09 3.08
C ILE A 44 2.01 9.02 4.61
N HIS A 45 1.32 7.99 5.11
CA HIS A 45 1.33 7.71 6.54
C HIS A 45 2.49 6.76 6.85
N HIS A 46 3.56 7.32 7.44
CA HIS A 46 4.76 6.57 7.74
C HIS A 46 4.61 5.74 9.03
N ILE A 47 5.02 4.48 8.97
CA ILE A 47 5.12 3.60 10.13
C ILE A 47 6.62 3.36 10.38
N LYS A 48 7.14 3.90 11.49
CA LYS A 48 8.60 3.97 11.72
C LYS A 48 9.30 2.64 12.02
N LYS A 49 8.59 1.52 12.14
CA LYS A 49 9.22 0.21 12.42
C LYS A 49 8.79 -0.82 11.38
N GLU A 50 9.76 -1.18 10.53
CA GLU A 50 9.73 -2.34 9.61
C GLU A 50 8.58 -2.35 8.60
N VAL A 51 8.64 -1.44 7.62
CA VAL A 51 7.71 -1.45 6.49
C VAL A 51 7.88 -2.73 5.68
N LYS A 52 6.78 -3.46 5.48
CA LYS A 52 6.70 -4.70 4.67
C LYS A 52 5.82 -4.55 3.45
N SER A 53 4.92 -3.58 3.44
CA SER A 53 4.09 -3.29 2.28
C SER A 53 3.64 -1.84 2.25
N TYR A 54 3.25 -1.40 1.06
CA TYR A 54 2.53 -0.16 0.84
C TYR A 54 1.09 -0.47 0.45
N ILE A 55 0.14 0.20 1.08
CA ILE A 55 -1.28 0.10 0.75
C ILE A 55 -1.69 1.41 0.09
N VAL A 56 -2.07 1.32 -1.17
CA VAL A 56 -2.52 2.47 -1.96
C VAL A 56 -4.04 2.50 -1.92
N THR A 57 -4.57 3.65 -1.53
CA THR A 57 -6.00 3.90 -1.43
C THR A 57 -6.42 5.12 -2.23
N THR A 58 -7.68 5.17 -2.61
CA THR A 58 -8.29 6.35 -3.21
C THR A 58 -9.58 6.74 -2.49
N ASN A 59 -9.83 8.05 -2.40
CA ASN A 59 -11.14 8.60 -2.05
C ASN A 59 -11.57 9.57 -3.17
N GLY A 60 -12.00 9.01 -4.30
CA GLY A 60 -12.30 9.76 -5.52
C GLY A 60 -11.02 10.18 -6.24
N ASP A 61 -10.71 11.48 -6.20
CA ASP A 61 -9.55 12.07 -6.89
C ASP A 61 -8.25 12.02 -6.07
N ASN A 62 -8.33 11.70 -4.78
CA ASN A 62 -7.19 11.75 -3.88
C ASN A 62 -6.63 10.37 -3.58
N ILE A 63 -5.35 10.17 -3.91
CA ILE A 63 -4.60 8.97 -3.58
C ILE A 63 -3.87 9.16 -2.24
N LYS A 64 -3.94 8.14 -1.38
CA LYS A 64 -3.16 8.05 -0.13
C LYS A 64 -2.41 6.74 -0.06
N ILE A 65 -1.18 6.80 0.44
CA ILE A 65 -0.33 5.61 0.63
C ILE A 65 -0.10 5.42 2.12
N TYR A 66 -0.32 4.19 2.58
CA TYR A 66 -0.02 3.77 3.94
C TYR A 66 1.14 2.79 3.92
N GLU A 67 2.14 3.05 4.75
CA GLU A 67 3.09 2.00 5.10
C GLU A 67 2.41 0.99 6.02
N SER A 68 2.79 -0.28 5.93
CA SER A 68 2.31 -1.33 6.83
C SER A 68 3.43 -2.27 7.20
N ASN A 69 3.47 -2.67 8.48
CA ASN A 69 4.36 -3.72 8.98
C ASN A 69 3.82 -5.14 8.73
N ILE A 70 2.69 -5.26 8.02
CA ILE A 70 2.10 -6.51 7.58
C ILE A 70 2.53 -6.78 6.14
N SER A 71 2.85 -8.04 5.80
CA SER A 71 3.24 -8.39 4.43
C SER A 71 2.10 -8.21 3.42
N SER A 72 2.48 -7.88 2.18
CA SER A 72 1.57 -7.68 1.05
C SER A 72 0.63 -8.88 0.85
N ASN A 73 1.16 -10.11 0.92
CA ASN A 73 0.38 -11.35 0.81
C ASN A 73 -0.65 -11.52 1.94
N SER A 74 -0.27 -11.22 3.19
CA SER A 74 -1.19 -11.33 4.32
C SER A 74 -2.37 -10.35 4.19
N ILE A 75 -2.09 -9.13 3.75
CA ILE A 75 -3.09 -8.11 3.46
C ILE A 75 -4.00 -8.58 2.32
N LYS A 76 -3.44 -8.97 1.16
CA LYS A 76 -4.21 -9.48 0.01
C LYS A 76 -5.15 -10.62 0.41
N ASN A 77 -4.67 -11.55 1.25
CA ASN A 77 -5.46 -12.66 1.75
C ASN A 77 -6.58 -12.20 2.71
N LYS A 78 -6.28 -11.29 3.66
CA LYS A 78 -7.29 -10.69 4.56
C LYS A 78 -8.40 -9.98 3.80
N PHE A 79 -8.03 -9.24 2.75
CA PHE A 79 -8.99 -8.56 1.90
C PHE A 79 -9.67 -9.50 0.90
N LYS A 80 -9.29 -10.77 0.78
CA LYS A 80 -9.71 -11.66 -0.31
C LYS A 80 -9.58 -10.97 -1.66
N LEU A 81 -8.46 -10.27 -1.88
CA LEU A 81 -8.12 -9.68 -3.19
C LEU A 81 -7.64 -10.82 -4.10
N LYS A 82 -8.53 -11.76 -4.43
CA LYS A 82 -8.26 -12.74 -5.48
C LYS A 82 -8.51 -12.05 -6.82
N GLY A 83 -7.48 -11.96 -7.66
CA GLY A 83 -7.63 -11.51 -9.05
C GLY A 83 -7.09 -10.12 -9.41
N LEU A 84 -6.32 -9.44 -8.55
CA LEU A 84 -5.45 -8.37 -9.05
C LEU A 84 -4.33 -9.06 -9.85
N LYS A 85 -4.46 -9.06 -11.18
CA LYS A 85 -3.38 -9.47 -12.09
C LYS A 85 -2.12 -8.74 -11.65
N GLU A 86 -1.07 -9.49 -11.38
CA GLU A 86 0.28 -8.93 -11.36
C GLU A 86 0.47 -8.26 -12.72
N LEU A 87 0.86 -6.98 -12.71
CA LEU A 87 1.36 -6.34 -13.91
C LEU A 87 2.72 -7.00 -14.15
N ASP A 88 2.69 -8.09 -14.90
CA ASP A 88 3.88 -8.65 -15.55
C ASP A 88 4.37 -7.61 -16.57
N ASP A 89 5.63 -7.20 -16.44
CA ASP A 89 6.39 -6.36 -17.38
C ASP A 89 6.45 -6.96 -18.79
#